data_AF-A0A845CAN5-F1
#
_entry.id   AF-A0A845CAN5-F1
#
_cell.length_a   1.000
_cell.length_b   1.000
_cell.length_c   1.000
_cell.angle_alpha   90.00
_cell.angle_beta   90.00
_cell.angle_gamma   90.00
#
_symmetry.space_group_name_H-M   'P 1'
#
loop_
_entity.id
_entity.type
_entity.pdbx_description
1 polymer ?
#
loop_
_entity_poly.entity_id
_entity_poly.type
_entity_poly.pdbx_seq_one_letter_code
_entity_poly.pdbx_strand_id
1 'polypeptide(L)' 'MRGHPHPQRSMLAIVDPEKRVPRDHPLRWIKEVADAVLDRPSPEFDRMYPRVGQASVPPEWLLKAYR' A
#
# COMPACT_ATOMS: atom_id res chain seq x y z
N MET A 1 -28.83 -17.09 28.23
CA MET A 1 -29.01 -17.18 26.76
C MET A 1 -27.74 -16.65 26.12
N ARG A 2 -26.73 -17.51 25.91
CA ARG A 2 -25.44 -17.12 25.30
C ARG A 2 -25.58 -17.24 23.79
N GLY A 3 -25.35 -16.14 23.07
CA GLY A 3 -25.35 -16.12 21.61
C GLY A 3 -24.34 -17.12 21.06
N HIS A 4 -24.76 -17.89 20.06
CA HIS A 4 -23.87 -18.80 19.36
C HIS A 4 -22.77 -18.00 18.65
N PRO A 5 -21.49 -18.41 18.74
CA PRO A 5 -20.45 -17.81 17.93
C PRO A 5 -20.83 -18.00 16.46
N HIS A 6 -21.02 -16.91 15.73
CA HIS A 6 -21.07 -16.92 14.27
C HIS A 6 -19.62 -16.88 13.80
N PRO A 7 -19.02 -18.00 13.37
CA PRO A 7 -17.71 -17.95 12.77
C PRO A 7 -17.83 -17.07 11.52
N GLN A 8 -17.24 -15.88 11.58
CA GLN A 8 -17.08 -15.05 10.41
C GLN A 8 -16.29 -15.88 9.39
N ARG A 9 -16.97 -16.30 8.31
CA ARG A 9 -16.28 -16.93 7.19
C ARG A 9 -15.24 -15.93 6.71
N SER A 10 -13.99 -16.36 6.59
CA SER A 10 -12.93 -15.53 6.01
C SER A 10 -13.37 -15.13 4.60
N MET A 11 -13.79 -13.89 4.45
CA MET A 11 -14.09 -13.31 3.15
C MET A 11 -12.83 -12.64 2.65
N LEU A 12 -12.26 -13.16 1.56
CA LEU A 12 -11.28 -12.42 0.79
C LEU A 12 -12.01 -11.27 0.11
N ALA A 13 -11.68 -10.04 0.47
CA ALA A 13 -12.19 -8.84 -0.18
C ALA A 13 -11.02 -8.14 -0.88
N ILE A 14 -11.02 -8.18 -2.21
CA ILE A 14 -10.12 -7.35 -3.02
C ILE A 14 -10.80 -5.99 -3.13
N VAL A 15 -10.38 -5.05 -2.28
CA VAL A 15 -10.93 -3.70 -2.23
C VAL A 15 -9.83 -2.71 -2.61
N ASP A 16 -10.22 -1.71 -3.38
CA ASP A 16 -9.37 -0.56 -3.67
C ASP A 16 -9.40 0.37 -2.44
N PRO A 17 -8.27 0.56 -1.73
CA PRO A 17 -8.19 1.44 -0.56
C PRO A 17 -8.62 2.88 -0.90
N GLU A 18 -8.34 3.32 -2.13
CA GLU A 18 -8.64 4.67 -2.60
C GLU A 18 -10.15 4.90 -2.73
N LYS A 19 -10.90 3.87 -3.06
CA LYS A 19 -12.37 3.91 -3.11
C LYS A 19 -13.00 3.71 -1.73
N ARG A 20 -12.27 3.10 -0.79
CA ARG A 20 -12.79 2.76 0.53
C ARG A 20 -12.60 3.88 1.55
N VAL A 21 -11.50 4.62 1.45
CA VAL A 21 -11.15 5.72 2.37
C VAL A 21 -11.59 7.06 1.76
N PRO A 22 -12.53 7.80 2.38
CA PRO A 22 -12.93 9.12 1.91
C PRO A 22 -11.73 10.08 1.78
N ARG A 23 -11.85 11.08 0.90
CA ARG A 23 -10.77 12.05 0.65
C ARG A 23 -10.41 12.87 1.90
N ASP A 24 -11.41 13.26 2.68
CA ASP A 24 -11.21 14.06 3.89
C ASP A 24 -10.94 13.22 5.14
N HIS A 25 -10.64 11.92 4.97
CA HIS A 25 -10.45 11.02 6.10
C HIS A 25 -9.04 11.20 6.70
N PRO A 26 -8.89 11.29 8.03
CA PRO A 26 -7.58 11.55 8.67
C PRO A 26 -6.52 10.49 8.37
N LEU A 27 -6.91 9.26 8.03
CA LEU A 27 -5.99 8.20 7.61
C LEU A 27 -5.27 8.51 6.28
N ARG A 28 -5.79 9.42 5.44
CA ARG A 28 -5.16 9.83 4.19
C ARG A 28 -3.80 10.49 4.39
N TRP A 29 -3.63 11.19 5.51
CA TRP A 29 -2.36 11.81 5.89
C TRP A 29 -1.20 10.80 5.98
N ILE A 30 -1.46 9.55 6.41
CA ILE A 30 -0.42 8.51 6.49
C ILE A 30 0.15 8.20 5.10
N LYS A 31 -0.71 8.18 4.07
CA LYS A 31 -0.28 7.98 2.69
C LYS A 31 0.60 9.13 2.21
N GLU A 32 0.23 10.38 2.51
CA GLU A 32 1.01 11.56 2.14
C GLU A 32 2.41 11.53 2.78
N VAL A 33 2.50 11.19 4.07
CA VAL A 33 3.79 11.06 4.77
C VAL A 33 4.64 9.95 4.15
N ALA A 34 4.05 8.79 3.89
CA ALA A 34 4.77 7.67 3.28
C ALA A 34 5.26 8.02 1.87
N ASP A 35 4.43 8.67 1.06
CA ASP A 35 4.80 9.12 -0.29
C ASP A 35 5.95 10.14 -0.23
N ALA A 36 5.89 11.12 0.68
CA ALA A 36 6.96 12.11 0.85
C ALA A 36 8.29 11.51 1.32
N VAL A 37 8.25 10.52 2.21
CA VAL A 37 9.45 9.82 2.69
C VAL A 37 10.09 8.99 1.58
N LEU A 38 9.28 8.34 0.75
CA LEU A 38 9.75 7.49 -0.34
C LEU A 38 10.18 8.26 -1.59
N ASP A 39 9.73 9.50 -1.77
CA ASP A 39 10.18 10.39 -2.84
C ASP A 39 11.68 10.71 -2.71
N ARG A 40 12.14 10.97 -1.47
CA ARG A 40 13.53 11.33 -1.20
C ARG A 40 14.57 10.30 -1.70
N PRO A 41 14.44 8.99 -1.45
CA PRO A 41 15.37 7.97 -1.94
C PRO A 41 15.05 7.43 -3.36
N SER A 42 13.97 7.88 -4.00
CA SER A 42 13.56 7.38 -5.32
C SER A 42 14.64 7.53 -6.39
N PRO A 43 15.38 8.67 -6.49
CA PRO A 43 16.47 8.82 -7.45
C PRO A 43 17.63 7.85 -7.21
N GLU A 44 17.90 7.48 -5.96
CA GLU A 44 18.91 6.48 -5.61
C GLU A 44 18.46 5.09 -6.03
N PHE A 45 17.19 4.74 -5.81
CA PHE A 45 16.62 3.48 -6.28
C PHE A 45 16.68 3.38 -7.80
N ASP A 46 16.30 4.44 -8.53
CA ASP A 46 16.35 4.48 -10.00
C ASP A 46 17.75 4.16 -10.56
N ARG A 47 18.82 4.61 -9.88
CA ARG A 47 20.20 4.33 -10.29
C ARG A 47 20.59 2.86 -10.11
N MET A 48 19.94 2.14 -9.19
CA MET A 48 20.18 0.72 -8.96
C MET A 48 19.54 -0.15 -10.04
N TYR A 49 18.55 0.36 -10.78
CA TYR A 49 17.87 -0.39 -11.83
C TYR A 49 18.57 -0.28 -13.19
N PRO A 50 18.65 -1.39 -13.95
CA PRO A 50 19.12 -1.35 -15.32
C PRO A 50 18.22 -0.47 -16.21
N ARG A 51 18.82 0.39 -17.04
CA ARG A 51 18.07 1.19 -18.03
C ARG A 51 17.49 0.35 -19.18
N VAL A 52 17.96 -0.89 -19.32
CA VAL A 52 17.60 -1.83 -20.40
C VAL A 52 17.31 -3.21 -19.81
N GLY A 53 16.38 -3.95 -20.41
CA GLY A 53 15.95 -5.26 -19.94
C GLY A 53 14.50 -5.26 -19.45
N GLN A 54 14.09 -6.34 -18.78
CA GLN A 54 12.74 -6.49 -18.25
C GLN A 54 12.52 -5.51 -17.09
N ALA A 55 11.46 -4.71 -17.16
CA ALA A 55 11.04 -3.83 -16.07
C ALA A 55 10.78 -4.68 -14.82
N SER A 56 11.49 -4.36 -13.74
CA SER A 56 11.32 -4.98 -12.43
C SER A 56 10.47 -4.06 -11.55
N VAL A 57 9.84 -4.63 -10.51
CA VAL A 57 9.01 -3.85 -9.58
C VAL A 57 9.93 -2.98 -8.73
N PRO A 58 9.68 -1.66 -8.65
CA PRO A 58 10.52 -0.76 -7.86
C PRO A 58 10.30 -0.98 -6.34
N PRO A 59 11.32 -0.77 -5.51
CA PRO A 59 11.30 -1.14 -4.11
C PRO A 59 10.26 -0.35 -3.32
N GLU A 60 10.02 0.92 -3.64
CA GLU A 60 9.01 1.75 -2.99
C GLU A 60 7.58 1.22 -3.19
N TRP A 61 7.30 0.47 -4.27
CA TRP A 61 6.00 -0.19 -4.44
C TRP A 61 5.85 -1.37 -3.48
N LEU A 62 6.91 -2.15 -3.30
CA LEU A 62 6.93 -3.26 -2.33
C LEU A 62 6.82 -2.72 -0.89
N LEU A 63 7.53 -1.63 -0.58
CA LEU A 63 7.47 -0.99 0.74
C LEU A 63 6.09 -0.40 1.05
N LYS A 64 5.39 0.11 0.03
CA LYS A 64 3.98 0.54 0.17
C LYS A 64 3.01 -0.62 0.33
N ALA A 65 3.32 -1.78 -0.27
CA ALA A 65 2.48 -2.98 -0.20
C ALA A 65 2.67 -3.78 1.11
N TYR A 66 3.78 -3.61 1.81
CA TYR A 66 4.03 -4.20 3.12
C TYR A 66 3.28 -3.44 4.24
N ARG A 67 1.94 -3.48 4.21
CA ARG A 67 1.12 -3.19 5.40
C ARG A 67 -0.30 -3.73 5.30
#